data_AF-A0AAD1Z6A8-F1
#
_entry.id   AF-A0AAD1Z6A8-F1
#
_cell.length_a   1.000
_cell.length_b   1.000
_cell.length_c   1.000
_cell.angle_alpha   90.00
_cell.angle_beta   90.00
_cell.angle_gamma   90.00
#
_symmetry.space_group_name_H-M   'P 1'
#
loop_
_entity.id
_entity.type
_entity.pdbx_description
1 polymer ?
#
loop_
_entity_poly.entity_id
_entity_poly.type
_entity_poly.pdbx_seq_one_letter_code
_entity_poly.pdbx_strand_id
1 'polypeptide(L)'
;MENEEMKSDSPWWYSHTSPEISKSVTEDVEEIDQSVKDMLELIQCNGDFSMEKVDSYHLKQNELIAHVKEFSRRYHLLAERYSGLTGELHRYVQSGTKMQNNEAQVFGSQQSPSTFTPDKKLRKQEFEGGDFTFNLSVSSGRGTSDISLNEGSGFIMLSSDSDSESCNSSPNDHLSPPPTRKMPKHEILNIGSQLSALEDDVDLTKPDQSSDTQKVVDCGRYEELLKRISTYEEQLRVCNQKLWFSEGEIARMKSEQKKNASLLVKLGGLETQLESANNEIKMHEVHMQTENIKVSQLQMQIAVLEKSEKRQVLDLQECMIKNTADLAERDSEIRKLTAELHDASENFASEKAQLESHISNLSERLTTQEARTEEWELQCESLANEIEQCEANKNEMENMHEAREVSWQDEIERMTIELYEKNERVNTMNKDLDRLKLEFDKLRADKDDLNAKLHTLHAELSFRDKQVQETEDRLQQLHSENVQLRAESQNANKVTDKLRSRVEELGKEVERQRVLVLDRAEEKREAIRQLCFTIEHYRNLNEELRGAFKRPAVMVS
;
A
#
# COMPACT_ATOMS: atom_id res chain seq x y z
N MET A 1 22.18 14.49 -38.88
CA MET A 1 21.75 15.82 -39.33
C MET A 1 21.06 15.63 -40.66
N GLU A 2 19.73 15.65 -40.73
CA GLU A 2 18.75 15.87 -39.64
C GLU A 2 17.66 14.79 -39.67
N ASN A 3 16.82 14.76 -38.64
CA ASN A 3 15.92 13.63 -38.39
C ASN A 3 14.63 13.79 -39.21
N GLU A 4 14.18 12.72 -39.88
CA GLU A 4 12.76 12.61 -40.22
C GLU A 4 12.00 12.15 -38.98
N GLU A 5 11.12 13.03 -38.50
CA GLU A 5 10.36 12.87 -37.27
C GLU A 5 9.17 11.92 -37.51
N MET A 6 9.40 10.61 -37.30
CA MET A 6 8.32 9.63 -37.34
C MET A 6 7.31 9.93 -36.23
N LYS A 7 6.12 10.37 -36.65
CA LYS A 7 4.95 10.52 -35.78
C LYS A 7 4.55 9.15 -35.25
N SER A 8 4.87 8.87 -34.00
CA SER A 8 4.25 7.79 -33.25
C SER A 8 2.81 8.17 -32.93
N ASP A 9 1.86 7.31 -33.29
CA ASP A 9 0.46 7.47 -32.89
C ASP A 9 0.38 7.40 -31.35
N SER A 10 0.19 8.57 -30.74
CA SER A 10 0.04 8.67 -29.29
C SER A 10 -1.20 7.89 -28.86
N PRO A 11 -1.12 7.00 -27.85
CA PRO A 11 -2.28 6.22 -27.42
C PRO A 11 -3.49 7.12 -27.12
N TRP A 12 -4.69 6.67 -27.50
CA TRP A 12 -5.93 7.45 -27.43
C TRP A 12 -6.22 8.09 -26.06
N TRP A 13 -5.70 7.54 -24.97
CA TRP A 13 -5.79 8.14 -23.63
C TRP A 13 -4.95 9.42 -23.46
N TYR A 14 -3.78 9.52 -24.10
CA TYR A 14 -2.95 10.74 -24.12
C TYR A 14 -3.67 11.93 -24.78
N SER A 15 -4.60 11.67 -25.69
CA SER A 15 -5.41 12.70 -26.36
C SER A 15 -6.56 13.24 -25.50
N HIS A 16 -6.92 12.56 -24.40
CA HIS A 16 -8.00 12.99 -23.50
C HIS A 16 -7.50 13.60 -22.18
N THR A 17 -6.25 13.32 -21.77
CA THR A 17 -5.55 14.10 -20.75
C THR A 17 -5.10 15.45 -21.33
N SER A 18 -6.05 16.39 -21.46
CA SER A 18 -5.86 17.70 -22.11
C SER A 18 -4.63 18.47 -21.57
N PRO A 19 -3.89 19.23 -22.42
CA PRO A 19 -2.85 20.16 -21.98
C PRO A 19 -3.32 21.20 -20.94
N GLU A 20 -4.63 21.41 -20.81
CA GLU A 20 -5.22 22.27 -19.78
C GLU A 20 -5.02 21.70 -18.36
N ILE A 21 -5.11 20.38 -18.18
CA ILE A 21 -4.85 19.72 -16.89
C ILE A 21 -3.37 19.86 -16.53
N SER A 22 -2.47 19.68 -17.50
CA SER A 22 -1.03 19.91 -17.31
C SER A 22 -0.73 21.33 -16.86
N LYS A 23 -1.46 22.34 -17.37
CA LYS A 23 -1.28 23.75 -17.01
C LYS A 23 -1.85 24.09 -15.65
N SER A 24 -3.09 23.67 -15.34
CA SER A 24 -3.70 23.94 -14.04
C SER A 24 -2.94 23.26 -12.91
N VAL A 25 -2.35 22.08 -13.14
CA VAL A 25 -1.48 21.41 -12.17
C VAL A 25 -0.17 22.18 -11.95
N THR A 26 0.48 22.70 -12.99
CA THR A 26 1.69 23.54 -12.79
C THR A 26 1.36 24.85 -12.08
N GLU A 27 0.23 25.47 -12.38
CA GLU A 27 -0.22 26.72 -11.78
C GLU A 27 -0.62 26.54 -10.29
N ASP A 28 -1.38 25.47 -9.97
CA ASP A 28 -1.66 25.06 -8.57
C ASP A 28 -0.37 24.75 -7.78
N VAL A 29 0.68 24.21 -8.42
CA VAL A 29 1.97 23.89 -7.78
C VAL A 29 2.85 25.13 -7.57
N GLU A 30 2.94 26.04 -8.54
CA GLU A 30 3.65 27.33 -8.38
C GLU A 30 3.01 28.18 -7.26
N GLU A 31 1.68 28.16 -7.14
CA GLU A 31 0.94 28.78 -6.03
C GLU A 31 1.18 28.12 -4.65
N ILE A 32 1.56 26.84 -4.62
CA ILE A 32 1.93 26.13 -3.39
C ILE A 32 3.38 26.46 -3.00
N ASP A 33 4.32 26.42 -3.93
CA ASP A 33 5.74 26.73 -3.68
C ASP A 33 5.94 28.18 -3.22
N GLN A 34 5.23 29.15 -3.81
CA GLN A 34 5.26 30.53 -3.33
C GLN A 34 4.69 30.65 -1.91
N SER A 35 3.63 29.91 -1.56
CA SER A 35 3.11 29.89 -0.19
C SER A 35 4.09 29.25 0.80
N VAL A 36 4.92 28.28 0.39
CA VAL A 36 5.99 27.71 1.23
C VAL A 36 7.10 28.72 1.46
N LYS A 37 7.47 29.46 0.41
CA LYS A 37 8.47 30.53 0.49
C LYS A 37 8.06 31.64 1.46
N ASP A 38 6.82 32.11 1.40
CA ASP A 38 6.29 33.13 2.33
C ASP A 38 6.38 32.66 3.80
N MET A 39 6.04 31.39 4.06
CA MET A 39 6.18 30.79 5.40
C MET A 39 7.64 30.72 5.87
N LEU A 40 8.58 30.43 4.97
CA LEU A 40 10.01 30.41 5.27
C LEU A 40 10.54 31.81 5.58
N GLU A 41 10.11 32.86 4.86
CA GLU A 41 10.50 34.25 5.13
C GLU A 41 9.98 34.72 6.51
N LEU A 42 8.75 34.34 6.89
CA LEU A 42 8.20 34.61 8.23
C LEU A 42 9.04 33.98 9.35
N ILE A 43 9.54 32.75 9.14
CA ILE A 43 10.38 31.99 10.09
C ILE A 43 11.83 32.50 10.12
N GLN A 44 12.41 32.86 8.97
CA GLN A 44 13.83 33.20 8.87
C GLN A 44 14.18 34.59 9.46
N CYS A 45 13.18 35.45 9.65
CA CYS A 45 13.31 36.78 10.29
C CYS A 45 13.68 36.78 11.79
N ASN A 46 14.14 35.66 12.37
CA ASN A 46 14.26 35.46 13.81
C ASN A 46 15.65 35.79 14.40
N GLY A 47 16.46 36.61 13.72
CA GLY A 47 17.87 36.86 14.07
C GLY A 47 18.11 37.83 15.24
N ASP A 48 17.21 38.77 15.51
CA ASP A 48 17.38 39.82 16.52
C ASP A 48 16.05 40.10 17.26
N PHE A 49 15.93 39.63 18.51
CA PHE A 49 14.78 39.90 19.37
C PHE A 49 15.18 40.43 20.75
N SER A 50 15.08 41.75 20.90
CA SER A 50 14.92 42.40 22.20
C SER A 50 13.53 42.10 22.78
N MET A 51 13.41 42.14 24.10
CA MET A 51 12.24 41.72 24.90
C MET A 51 10.97 42.57 24.68
N GLU A 52 11.07 43.70 23.97
CA GLU A 52 10.02 44.71 23.75
C GLU A 52 9.03 44.36 22.61
N LYS A 53 8.95 43.09 22.19
CA LYS A 53 8.30 42.69 20.93
C LYS A 53 7.30 41.51 20.99
N VAL A 54 6.82 41.15 22.19
CA VAL A 54 5.89 40.02 22.41
C VAL A 54 4.64 40.07 21.50
N ASP A 55 4.00 41.23 21.36
CA ASP A 55 2.83 41.38 20.48
C ASP A 55 3.15 41.10 19.00
N SER A 56 4.36 41.46 18.54
CA SER A 56 4.81 41.18 17.17
C SER A 56 5.13 39.70 16.94
N TYR A 57 5.50 38.97 17.99
CA TYR A 57 5.69 37.52 17.93
C TYR A 57 4.34 36.82 17.75
N HIS A 58 3.33 37.15 18.57
CA HIS A 58 1.99 36.58 18.42
C HIS A 58 1.31 36.99 17.10
N LEU A 59 1.54 38.20 16.59
CA LEU A 59 1.05 38.60 15.27
C LEU A 59 1.66 37.74 14.16
N LYS A 60 2.99 37.58 14.13
CA LYS A 60 3.68 36.68 13.19
C LYS A 60 3.29 35.21 13.33
N GLN A 61 3.06 34.75 14.56
CA GLN A 61 2.60 33.39 14.84
C GLN A 61 1.21 33.15 14.23
N ASN A 62 0.28 34.10 14.37
CA ASN A 62 -1.04 34.05 13.76
C ASN A 62 -0.98 34.12 12.22
N GLU A 63 -0.09 34.95 11.67
CA GLU A 63 0.15 35.08 10.23
C GLU A 63 0.71 33.78 9.63
N LEU A 64 1.72 33.18 10.27
CA LEU A 64 2.26 31.87 9.90
C LEU A 64 1.19 30.76 9.98
N ILE A 65 0.37 30.75 11.03
CA ILE A 65 -0.77 29.81 11.17
C ILE A 65 -1.81 30.01 10.04
N ALA A 66 -2.00 31.23 9.55
CA ALA A 66 -2.90 31.50 8.42
C ALA A 66 -2.33 30.92 7.11
N HIS A 67 -1.04 31.15 6.82
CA HIS A 67 -0.38 30.57 5.64
C HIS A 67 -0.36 29.03 5.69
N VAL A 68 -0.07 28.40 6.84
CA VAL A 68 -0.10 26.93 7.00
C VAL A 68 -1.49 26.36 6.71
N LYS A 69 -2.56 27.05 7.14
CA LYS A 69 -3.95 26.63 6.86
C LYS A 69 -4.30 26.75 5.37
N GLU A 70 -3.90 27.83 4.71
CA GLU A 70 -4.16 28.04 3.29
C GLU A 70 -3.35 27.06 2.42
N PHE A 71 -2.09 26.80 2.76
CA PHE A 71 -1.27 25.73 2.16
C PHE A 71 -1.97 24.36 2.29
N SER A 72 -2.44 24.00 3.48
CA SER A 72 -3.16 22.73 3.72
C SER A 72 -4.46 22.64 2.90
N ARG A 73 -5.19 23.75 2.73
CA ARG A 73 -6.40 23.85 1.91
C ARG A 73 -6.09 23.67 0.42
N ARG A 74 -5.03 24.31 -0.10
CA ARG A 74 -4.57 24.19 -1.49
C ARG A 74 -4.11 22.76 -1.80
N TYR A 75 -3.34 22.16 -0.91
CA TYR A 75 -2.89 20.77 -1.04
C TYR A 75 -4.07 19.77 -1.07
N HIS A 76 -5.07 19.96 -0.21
CA HIS A 76 -6.30 19.13 -0.25
C HIS A 76 -7.06 19.30 -1.57
N LEU A 77 -7.21 20.53 -2.08
CA LEU A 77 -7.90 20.78 -3.34
C LEU A 77 -7.17 20.11 -4.52
N LEU A 78 -5.83 20.19 -4.56
CA LEU A 78 -5.02 19.51 -5.56
C LEU A 78 -5.17 17.98 -5.49
N ALA A 79 -5.11 17.40 -4.28
CA ALA A 79 -5.34 15.97 -4.05
C ALA A 79 -6.75 15.53 -4.47
N GLU A 80 -7.77 16.36 -4.23
CA GLU A 80 -9.15 16.12 -4.66
C GLU A 80 -9.25 16.06 -6.20
N ARG A 81 -8.65 17.03 -6.92
CA ARG A 81 -8.56 16.99 -8.40
C ARG A 81 -7.91 15.70 -8.91
N TYR A 82 -6.76 15.30 -8.33
CA TYR A 82 -6.05 14.07 -8.71
C TYR A 82 -6.86 12.80 -8.42
N SER A 83 -7.63 12.78 -7.32
CA SER A 83 -8.51 11.66 -6.97
C SER A 83 -9.67 11.52 -7.98
N GLY A 84 -10.25 12.65 -8.41
CA GLY A 84 -11.27 12.69 -9.45
C GLY A 84 -10.75 12.17 -10.79
N LEU A 85 -9.60 12.67 -11.25
CA LEU A 85 -8.98 12.25 -12.51
C LEU A 85 -8.62 10.75 -12.51
N THR A 86 -8.07 10.25 -11.41
CA THR A 86 -7.74 8.82 -11.24
C THR A 86 -9.02 7.96 -11.18
N GLY A 87 -10.06 8.44 -10.51
CA GLY A 87 -11.38 7.79 -10.48
C GLY A 87 -12.05 7.74 -11.85
N GLU A 88 -11.91 8.78 -12.68
CA GLU A 88 -12.39 8.80 -14.06
C GLU A 88 -11.64 7.85 -14.96
N LEU A 89 -10.31 7.82 -14.88
CA LEU A 89 -9.48 6.85 -15.58
C LEU A 89 -9.86 5.41 -15.19
N HIS A 90 -10.08 5.14 -13.90
CA HIS A 90 -10.52 3.82 -13.41
C HIS A 90 -11.90 3.44 -13.97
N ARG A 91 -12.87 4.37 -13.97
CA ARG A 91 -14.20 4.14 -14.58
C ARG A 91 -14.10 3.83 -16.09
N TYR A 92 -13.20 4.49 -16.82
CA TYR A 92 -12.97 4.21 -18.25
C TYR A 92 -12.35 2.82 -18.48
N VAL A 93 -11.29 2.46 -17.75
CA VAL A 93 -10.64 1.14 -17.86
C VAL A 93 -11.59 0.00 -17.48
N GLN A 94 -12.40 0.19 -16.43
CA GLN A 94 -13.39 -0.78 -15.98
C GLN A 94 -14.61 -0.89 -16.93
N SER A 95 -14.90 0.18 -17.69
CA SER A 95 -15.92 0.14 -18.75
C SER A 95 -15.43 -0.61 -20.00
N GLY A 96 -14.16 -0.41 -20.39
CA GLY A 96 -13.54 -1.11 -21.52
C GLY A 96 -13.44 -2.62 -21.31
N THR A 97 -12.91 -3.05 -20.16
CA THR A 97 -12.78 -4.49 -19.82
C THR A 97 -14.12 -5.23 -19.76
N LYS A 98 -15.23 -4.53 -19.46
CA LYS A 98 -16.56 -5.13 -19.42
C LYS A 98 -17.13 -5.52 -20.79
N MET A 99 -16.55 -5.03 -21.89
CA MET A 99 -16.93 -5.43 -23.26
C MET A 99 -16.25 -6.73 -23.74
N GLN A 100 -15.19 -7.19 -23.05
CA GLN A 100 -14.31 -8.24 -23.57
C GLN A 100 -14.54 -9.64 -22.94
N ASN A 101 -15.36 -9.74 -21.90
CA ASN A 101 -15.53 -10.96 -21.10
C ASN A 101 -16.68 -11.90 -21.55
N ASN A 102 -17.23 -11.73 -22.77
CA ASN A 102 -18.33 -12.57 -23.28
C ASN A 102 -17.88 -13.74 -24.16
N GLU A 103 -16.59 -13.82 -24.56
CA GLU A 103 -16.10 -14.83 -25.53
C GLU A 103 -14.84 -15.57 -25.03
N ALA A 104 -14.88 -16.18 -23.83
CA ALA A 104 -13.80 -17.06 -23.38
C ALA A 104 -14.26 -18.29 -22.57
N GLN A 105 -14.00 -19.46 -23.16
CA GLN A 105 -13.61 -20.72 -22.52
C GLN A 105 -14.63 -21.52 -21.68
N VAL A 106 -15.34 -22.40 -22.40
CA VAL A 106 -15.80 -23.72 -21.90
C VAL A 106 -14.60 -24.68 -21.75
N PHE A 107 -14.78 -25.76 -20.99
CA PHE A 107 -13.81 -26.81 -20.60
C PHE A 107 -12.77 -26.42 -19.55
N GLY A 108 -12.46 -27.38 -18.69
CA GLY A 108 -11.46 -27.27 -17.62
C GLY A 108 -10.88 -28.64 -17.25
N SER A 109 -10.00 -28.66 -16.25
CA SER A 109 -9.46 -29.88 -15.64
C SER A 109 -9.15 -29.66 -14.17
N GLN A 110 -9.09 -30.75 -13.40
CA GLN A 110 -8.83 -30.75 -11.97
C GLN A 110 -7.33 -30.95 -11.68
N GLN A 111 -6.81 -30.36 -10.59
CA GLN A 111 -6.21 -31.14 -9.49
C GLN A 111 -5.90 -30.32 -8.23
N SER A 112 -6.46 -30.78 -7.10
CA SER A 112 -5.96 -30.78 -5.72
C SER A 112 -5.45 -29.48 -5.03
N PRO A 113 -5.95 -29.14 -3.82
CA PRO A 113 -5.48 -28.01 -3.02
C PRO A 113 -4.32 -28.38 -2.07
N SER A 114 -3.61 -27.36 -1.59
CA SER A 114 -2.79 -27.44 -0.37
C SER A 114 -3.41 -26.58 0.75
N THR A 115 -3.45 -27.12 1.96
CA THR A 115 -3.97 -26.44 3.16
C THR A 115 -2.90 -25.54 3.78
N PHE A 116 -3.29 -24.41 4.39
CA PHE A 116 -3.13 -24.19 5.84
C PHE A 116 -3.78 -22.87 6.30
N THR A 117 -4.74 -22.99 7.22
CA THR A 117 -5.28 -21.93 8.09
C THR A 117 -4.75 -22.19 9.52
N PRO A 118 -4.59 -21.18 10.42
CA PRO A 118 -5.77 -20.72 11.17
C PRO A 118 -5.79 -19.24 11.64
N ASP A 119 -7.03 -18.80 11.94
CA ASP A 119 -7.45 -17.78 12.92
C ASP A 119 -6.70 -16.44 13.08
N LYS A 120 -7.47 -15.36 12.93
CA LYS A 120 -7.98 -14.64 14.11
C LYS A 120 -9.31 -13.93 13.82
N LYS A 121 -10.28 -14.09 14.73
CA LYS A 121 -11.50 -13.27 14.78
C LYS A 121 -11.15 -11.85 15.26
N LEU A 122 -11.86 -10.84 14.75
CA LEU A 122 -12.69 -9.99 15.64
C LEU A 122 -13.81 -9.25 14.90
N ARG A 123 -15.00 -9.27 15.54
CA ARG A 123 -15.97 -8.17 15.65
C ARG A 123 -16.21 -7.26 14.43
N LYS A 124 -17.29 -7.54 13.68
CA LYS A 124 -18.09 -6.47 13.07
C LYS A 124 -18.71 -5.60 14.17
N GLN A 125 -18.92 -4.32 13.89
CA GLN A 125 -19.79 -3.44 14.65
C GLN A 125 -20.66 -2.65 13.64
N GLU A 126 -21.92 -2.41 13.98
CA GLU A 126 -22.89 -1.82 13.05
C GLU A 126 -22.73 -0.30 12.85
N PHE A 127 -23.15 0.17 11.68
CA PHE A 127 -23.76 1.49 11.51
C PHE A 127 -24.99 1.35 10.59
N GLU A 128 -26.08 2.03 10.95
CA GLU A 128 -27.37 2.00 10.27
C GLU A 128 -27.56 3.25 9.37
N GLY A 129 -28.48 3.17 8.40
CA GLY A 129 -29.24 4.33 7.92
C GLY A 129 -29.11 4.72 6.43
N GLY A 130 -30.25 4.71 5.71
CA GLY A 130 -30.40 5.26 4.34
C GLY A 130 -29.84 4.35 3.23
N ASP A 131 -30.58 3.40 2.65
CA ASP A 131 -31.88 3.50 1.95
C ASP A 131 -31.90 4.50 0.79
N PHE A 132 -31.77 3.96 -0.43
CA PHE A 132 -32.63 4.37 -1.55
C PHE A 132 -33.01 3.13 -2.37
N THR A 133 -34.21 2.61 -2.12
CA THR A 133 -34.75 1.43 -2.81
C THR A 133 -35.35 1.77 -4.17
N PHE A 134 -35.16 0.88 -5.16
CA PHE A 134 -36.26 0.46 -6.01
C PHE A 134 -36.13 -1.01 -6.43
N ASN A 135 -37.26 -1.65 -6.73
CA ASN A 135 -37.40 -3.10 -6.80
C ASN A 135 -37.85 -3.62 -8.17
N LEU A 136 -37.50 -4.89 -8.43
CA LEU A 136 -38.15 -5.87 -9.32
C LEU A 136 -38.42 -5.52 -10.80
N SER A 137 -37.73 -6.28 -11.66
CA SER A 137 -38.33 -7.24 -12.62
C SER A 137 -39.55 -6.86 -13.48
N VAL A 138 -39.47 -7.12 -14.80
CA VAL A 138 -40.11 -8.32 -15.41
C VAL A 138 -39.67 -8.57 -16.87
N SER A 139 -39.65 -9.87 -17.18
CA SER A 139 -39.35 -10.61 -18.41
C SER A 139 -39.89 -10.14 -19.78
N SER A 140 -39.13 -10.47 -20.83
CA SER A 140 -39.54 -10.97 -22.17
C SER A 140 -40.30 -10.06 -23.17
N GLY A 141 -39.82 -10.07 -24.42
CA GLY A 141 -40.53 -9.58 -25.61
C GLY A 141 -40.04 -10.29 -26.89
N ARG A 142 -40.95 -10.93 -27.65
CA ARG A 142 -40.65 -11.72 -28.86
C ARG A 142 -41.68 -11.41 -29.97
N GLY A 143 -41.21 -10.94 -31.12
CA GLY A 143 -41.99 -10.71 -32.36
C GLY A 143 -41.11 -9.98 -33.40
N THR A 144 -40.94 -10.40 -34.66
CA THR A 144 -41.89 -10.51 -35.81
C THR A 144 -42.32 -9.17 -36.42
N SER A 145 -42.31 -8.94 -37.74
CA SER A 145 -41.66 -9.64 -38.88
C SER A 145 -41.80 -8.80 -40.19
N ASP A 146 -41.12 -9.24 -41.26
CA ASP A 146 -41.42 -9.04 -42.70
C ASP A 146 -41.38 -7.65 -43.39
N ILE A 147 -40.83 -7.62 -44.62
CA ILE A 147 -41.44 -7.08 -45.87
C ILE A 147 -40.50 -7.33 -47.09
N SER A 148 -41.04 -7.94 -48.17
CA SER A 148 -40.56 -8.06 -49.59
C SER A 148 -39.08 -8.43 -49.90
N LEU A 149 -38.73 -9.42 -50.77
CA LEU A 149 -39.03 -9.59 -52.22
C LEU A 149 -38.51 -8.43 -53.10
N ASN A 150 -37.91 -8.61 -54.29
CA ASN A 150 -38.05 -9.69 -55.29
C ASN A 150 -36.76 -9.93 -56.14
N GLU A 151 -36.75 -10.98 -56.98
CA GLU A 151 -35.62 -11.50 -57.78
C GLU A 151 -35.37 -10.86 -59.18
N GLY A 152 -34.19 -11.16 -59.75
CA GLY A 152 -34.02 -11.50 -61.18
C GLY A 152 -32.77 -10.90 -61.88
N SER A 153 -32.17 -11.49 -62.93
CA SER A 153 -32.08 -12.87 -63.46
C SER A 153 -31.08 -12.87 -64.65
N GLY A 154 -30.33 -13.90 -65.05
CA GLY A 154 -30.11 -15.27 -64.57
C GLY A 154 -28.59 -15.61 -64.56
N PHE A 155 -28.07 -16.79 -64.91
CA PHE A 155 -28.67 -18.03 -65.43
C PHE A 155 -28.08 -19.29 -64.74
N ILE A 156 -28.94 -20.31 -64.67
CA ILE A 156 -28.80 -21.75 -64.32
C ILE A 156 -27.52 -22.42 -64.89
N MET A 157 -26.95 -23.54 -64.40
CA MET A 157 -26.78 -24.21 -63.08
C MET A 157 -26.02 -25.55 -63.33
N LEU A 158 -25.41 -26.13 -62.29
CA LEU A 158 -24.81 -27.46 -62.21
C LEU A 158 -25.68 -28.64 -62.71
N SER A 159 -25.05 -29.70 -63.25
CA SER A 159 -25.20 -31.08 -62.73
C SER A 159 -24.12 -32.03 -63.28
N SER A 160 -24.02 -33.22 -62.68
CA SER A 160 -23.13 -34.34 -63.05
C SER A 160 -23.95 -35.54 -63.57
N ASP A 161 -23.25 -36.61 -63.98
CA ASP A 161 -23.57 -38.05 -63.84
C ASP A 161 -23.74 -38.92 -65.11
N SER A 162 -22.89 -39.95 -65.13
CA SER A 162 -23.11 -41.36 -65.51
C SER A 162 -23.79 -41.83 -66.82
N ASP A 163 -23.00 -42.65 -67.53
CA ASP A 163 -23.31 -44.04 -67.94
C ASP A 163 -24.18 -44.38 -69.17
N SER A 164 -23.45 -44.74 -70.25
CA SER A 164 -23.32 -46.13 -70.75
C SER A 164 -24.19 -46.68 -71.92
N GLU A 165 -23.49 -47.52 -72.72
CA GLU A 165 -23.91 -48.51 -73.74
C GLU A 165 -24.72 -48.09 -74.99
N SER A 166 -24.20 -48.40 -76.19
CA SER A 166 -24.50 -49.68 -76.89
C SER A 166 -24.05 -49.66 -78.37
N CYS A 167 -24.06 -50.82 -79.05
CA CYS A 167 -23.50 -51.03 -80.39
C CYS A 167 -24.53 -50.87 -81.53
N ASN A 168 -24.05 -50.67 -82.78
CA ASN A 168 -24.30 -51.56 -83.94
C ASN A 168 -23.67 -51.03 -85.25
N SER A 169 -23.68 -51.85 -86.31
CA SER A 169 -22.80 -51.71 -87.49
C SER A 169 -23.53 -51.68 -88.84
N SER A 170 -23.16 -50.75 -89.74
CA SER A 170 -23.31 -50.83 -91.22
C SER A 170 -24.74 -50.96 -91.81
N PRO A 171 -24.95 -50.95 -93.15
CA PRO A 171 -24.17 -50.32 -94.25
C PRO A 171 -25.06 -49.53 -95.27
N ASN A 172 -24.42 -49.06 -96.36
CA ASN A 172 -24.85 -49.24 -97.77
C ASN A 172 -25.39 -48.06 -98.64
N ASP A 173 -24.91 -48.05 -99.90
CA ASP A 173 -25.40 -47.51 -101.20
C ASP A 173 -26.17 -46.19 -101.40
N HIS A 174 -25.74 -45.46 -102.44
CA HIS A 174 -26.63 -45.00 -103.53
C HIS A 174 -25.89 -44.93 -104.90
N LEU A 175 -26.61 -45.23 -105.99
CA LEU A 175 -26.12 -45.37 -107.38
C LEU A 175 -26.85 -44.41 -108.34
N SER A 176 -26.22 -43.98 -109.46
CA SER A 176 -26.87 -43.83 -110.81
C SER A 176 -25.93 -43.35 -111.97
N PRO A 177 -26.24 -43.61 -113.27
CA PRO A 177 -25.22 -43.76 -114.34
C PRO A 177 -25.52 -43.05 -115.72
N PRO A 178 -25.31 -43.61 -116.95
CA PRO A 178 -24.26 -43.21 -117.92
C PRO A 178 -24.70 -42.36 -119.16
N PRO A 179 -25.00 -42.77 -120.45
CA PRO A 179 -24.94 -44.06 -121.18
C PRO A 179 -24.46 -44.02 -122.69
N THR A 180 -23.15 -44.04 -123.02
CA THR A 180 -22.64 -44.33 -124.41
C THR A 180 -21.74 -45.58 -124.42
N ARG A 181 -22.13 -46.77 -124.93
CA ARG A 181 -22.42 -47.18 -126.35
C ARG A 181 -21.26 -46.82 -127.29
N LYS A 182 -20.67 -47.75 -128.06
CA LYS A 182 -21.17 -48.98 -128.73
C LYS A 182 -20.22 -50.18 -128.48
N MET A 183 -20.69 -51.38 -128.08
CA MET A 183 -21.30 -52.47 -128.89
C MET A 183 -20.34 -53.16 -129.89
N PRO A 184 -20.09 -54.50 -129.77
CA PRO A 184 -19.28 -55.28 -130.71
C PRO A 184 -20.08 -55.77 -131.93
N LYS A 185 -19.40 -56.36 -132.93
CA LYS A 185 -20.02 -57.17 -133.99
C LYS A 185 -19.15 -58.36 -134.41
N HIS A 186 -19.81 -59.46 -134.74
CA HIS A 186 -19.27 -60.68 -135.31
C HIS A 186 -19.20 -60.63 -136.86
N GLU A 187 -18.35 -61.50 -137.42
CA GLU A 187 -18.59 -62.34 -138.62
C GLU A 187 -18.46 -61.86 -140.08
N ILE A 188 -18.16 -62.89 -140.91
CA ILE A 188 -18.31 -63.06 -142.37
C ILE A 188 -17.19 -62.53 -143.31
N LEU A 189 -16.21 -63.44 -143.53
CA LEU A 189 -15.73 -63.99 -144.82
C LEU A 189 -15.42 -63.09 -146.03
N ASN A 190 -14.17 -63.18 -146.52
CA ASN A 190 -13.81 -63.30 -147.95
C ASN A 190 -12.36 -63.86 -148.08
N ILE A 191 -12.11 -65.18 -148.07
CA ILE A 191 -12.13 -66.16 -149.18
C ILE A 191 -10.96 -66.00 -150.18
N GLY A 192 -10.24 -67.12 -150.43
CA GLY A 192 -9.10 -67.24 -151.37
C GLY A 192 -7.84 -67.81 -150.67
N SER A 193 -7.44 -69.07 -150.83
CA SER A 193 -7.90 -70.11 -151.78
C SER A 193 -8.07 -71.49 -151.12
N GLN A 194 -8.98 -72.28 -151.67
CA GLN A 194 -9.15 -73.73 -151.45
C GLN A 194 -8.93 -74.47 -152.80
N LEU A 195 -9.24 -75.78 -152.84
CA LEU A 195 -9.09 -76.80 -153.91
C LEU A 195 -7.85 -77.68 -153.75
N SER A 196 -7.95 -79.01 -153.88
CA SER A 196 -9.13 -79.89 -153.95
C SER A 196 -8.74 -81.33 -153.61
N ALA A 197 -9.70 -82.15 -153.15
CA ALA A 197 -9.50 -83.57 -152.89
C ALA A 197 -10.40 -84.45 -153.81
N LEU A 198 -9.80 -85.53 -154.31
CA LEU A 198 -10.36 -86.79 -154.82
C LEU A 198 -9.12 -87.73 -154.89
N GLU A 199 -9.08 -88.97 -154.42
CA GLU A 199 -10.09 -90.04 -154.30
C GLU A 199 -10.46 -90.68 -155.66
N ASP A 200 -10.62 -92.00 -155.63
CA ASP A 200 -11.00 -92.95 -156.70
C ASP A 200 -10.01 -93.30 -157.84
N ASP A 201 -9.35 -94.46 -157.64
CA ASP A 201 -9.51 -95.72 -158.40
C ASP A 201 -8.66 -96.11 -159.65
N VAL A 202 -8.54 -97.45 -159.82
CA VAL A 202 -8.23 -98.26 -161.04
C VAL A 202 -6.92 -97.93 -161.82
N ASP A 203 -5.87 -98.77 -161.84
CA ASP A 203 -5.71 -100.14 -162.40
C ASP A 203 -5.62 -100.20 -163.96
N LEU A 204 -5.08 -101.31 -164.48
CA LEU A 204 -4.72 -101.62 -165.89
C LEU A 204 -3.43 -100.91 -166.37
N THR A 205 -2.27 -101.59 -166.39
CA THR A 205 -1.78 -102.59 -167.37
C THR A 205 -1.63 -102.11 -168.82
N LYS A 206 -0.40 -102.28 -169.36
CA LYS A 206 -0.03 -102.96 -170.63
C LYS A 206 -1.08 -103.03 -171.76
N PRO A 207 -0.70 -102.86 -173.05
CA PRO A 207 0.08 -103.95 -173.71
C PRO A 207 0.96 -103.60 -174.94
N ASP A 208 1.60 -104.65 -175.49
CA ASP A 208 1.90 -104.94 -176.92
C ASP A 208 2.70 -103.96 -177.81
N GLN A 209 3.22 -104.35 -178.99
CA GLN A 209 3.37 -105.67 -179.69
C GLN A 209 4.88 -106.04 -179.74
N SER A 210 5.41 -107.27 -179.91
CA SER A 210 4.98 -108.59 -180.43
C SER A 210 5.15 -108.84 -181.95
N SER A 211 5.93 -109.88 -182.31
CA SER A 211 6.05 -110.51 -183.65
C SER A 211 6.80 -109.68 -184.75
N ASP A 212 7.31 -110.25 -185.86
CA ASP A 212 7.29 -111.67 -186.28
C ASP A 212 8.47 -112.08 -187.21
N THR A 213 8.78 -113.38 -187.24
CA THR A 213 9.63 -114.12 -188.23
C THR A 213 11.14 -113.74 -188.33
N GLN A 214 12.06 -114.56 -188.86
CA GLN A 214 11.94 -115.89 -189.49
C GLN A 214 13.15 -116.82 -189.17
N LYS A 215 12.87 -118.13 -189.14
CA LYS A 215 13.73 -119.34 -189.03
C LYS A 215 15.17 -119.28 -189.62
N VAL A 216 16.11 -120.04 -189.04
CA VAL A 216 16.66 -121.35 -189.54
C VAL A 216 17.88 -121.83 -188.70
N VAL A 217 17.83 -123.09 -188.20
CA VAL A 217 18.86 -124.18 -188.04
C VAL A 217 20.37 -123.78 -187.94
N ASP A 218 21.23 -124.30 -187.04
CA ASP A 218 21.31 -125.64 -186.39
C ASP A 218 21.85 -125.65 -184.91
N CYS A 219 22.10 -126.85 -184.36
CA CYS A 219 22.26 -127.19 -182.93
C CYS A 219 23.54 -126.73 -182.20
N GLY A 220 23.42 -126.36 -180.90
CA GLY A 220 24.58 -126.36 -179.98
C GLY A 220 24.41 -125.84 -178.54
N ARG A 221 24.31 -126.76 -177.57
CA ARG A 221 24.62 -126.62 -176.11
C ARG A 221 23.61 -125.89 -175.19
N TYR A 222 23.78 -126.10 -173.88
CA TYR A 222 22.73 -126.02 -172.83
C TYR A 222 23.16 -125.18 -171.59
N GLU A 223 24.31 -124.49 -171.67
CA GLU A 223 25.08 -124.00 -170.51
C GLU A 223 24.60 -122.65 -169.94
N GLU A 224 23.99 -121.81 -170.79
CA GLU A 224 23.92 -120.36 -170.53
C GLU A 224 22.63 -119.91 -169.81
N LEU A 225 21.57 -120.72 -169.94
CA LEU A 225 20.24 -120.42 -169.40
C LEU A 225 20.22 -120.49 -167.86
N LEU A 226 20.99 -121.41 -167.27
CA LEU A 226 21.15 -121.57 -165.82
C LEU A 226 21.74 -120.33 -165.13
N LYS A 227 22.69 -119.63 -165.77
CA LYS A 227 23.30 -118.40 -165.23
C LYS A 227 22.31 -117.23 -165.15
N ARG A 228 21.30 -117.22 -166.04
CA ARG A 228 20.27 -116.17 -166.09
C ARG A 228 19.26 -116.27 -164.96
N ILE A 229 18.98 -117.48 -164.45
CA ILE A 229 18.01 -117.70 -163.37
C ILE A 229 18.62 -117.25 -162.03
N SER A 230 19.82 -117.75 -161.71
CA SER A 230 20.53 -117.42 -160.46
C SER A 230 20.78 -115.91 -160.27
N THR A 231 20.94 -115.16 -161.37
CA THR A 231 21.12 -113.69 -161.31
C THR A 231 19.85 -112.91 -161.01
N TYR A 232 18.64 -113.46 -161.22
CA TYR A 232 17.38 -112.83 -160.81
C TYR A 232 16.99 -113.16 -159.37
N GLU A 233 17.25 -114.39 -158.90
CA GLU A 233 17.00 -114.80 -157.51
C GLU A 233 17.77 -113.92 -156.51
N GLU A 234 19.04 -113.63 -156.83
CA GLU A 234 19.90 -112.76 -156.03
C GLU A 234 19.41 -111.29 -156.00
N GLN A 235 18.89 -110.78 -157.13
CA GLN A 235 18.30 -109.43 -157.19
C GLN A 235 17.04 -109.33 -156.33
N LEU A 236 16.20 -110.36 -156.30
CA LEU A 236 15.00 -110.41 -155.46
C LEU A 236 15.37 -110.37 -153.96
N ARG A 237 16.42 -111.11 -153.58
CA ARG A 237 16.96 -111.14 -152.20
C ARG A 237 17.44 -109.76 -151.74
N VAL A 238 18.20 -109.05 -152.57
CA VAL A 238 18.68 -107.69 -152.28
C VAL A 238 17.55 -106.66 -152.23
N CYS A 239 16.51 -106.82 -153.05
CA CYS A 239 15.36 -105.91 -153.06
C CYS A 239 14.57 -105.99 -151.75
N ASN A 240 14.20 -107.21 -151.31
CA ASN A 240 13.47 -107.42 -150.05
C ASN A 240 14.26 -106.92 -148.83
N GLN A 241 15.59 -107.05 -148.84
CA GLN A 241 16.42 -106.55 -147.74
C GLN A 241 16.38 -105.02 -147.60
N LYS A 242 16.24 -104.27 -148.71
CA LYS A 242 16.09 -102.80 -148.67
C LYS A 242 14.73 -102.36 -148.12
N LEU A 243 13.65 -103.07 -148.47
CA LEU A 243 12.31 -102.80 -147.95
C LEU A 243 12.29 -102.88 -146.42
N TRP A 244 12.86 -103.95 -145.87
CA TRP A 244 12.91 -104.19 -144.43
C TRP A 244 13.62 -103.06 -143.65
N PHE A 245 14.70 -102.50 -144.20
CA PHE A 245 15.37 -101.34 -143.59
C PHE A 245 14.53 -100.06 -143.65
N SER A 246 13.82 -99.78 -144.75
CA SER A 246 12.98 -98.57 -144.85
C SER A 246 11.75 -98.64 -143.95
N GLU A 247 11.14 -99.81 -143.76
CA GLU A 247 10.05 -100.03 -142.82
C GLU A 247 10.48 -99.75 -141.36
N GLY A 248 11.68 -100.22 -140.97
CA GLY A 248 12.26 -99.94 -139.65
C GLY A 248 12.54 -98.45 -139.41
N GLU A 249 12.96 -97.72 -140.44
CA GLU A 249 13.24 -96.28 -140.36
C GLU A 249 11.95 -95.45 -140.23
N ILE A 250 10.88 -95.83 -140.96
CA ILE A 250 9.53 -95.23 -140.81
C ILE A 250 8.98 -95.46 -139.39
N ALA A 251 9.20 -96.65 -138.82
CA ALA A 251 8.81 -96.95 -137.45
C ALA A 251 9.55 -96.07 -136.41
N ARG A 252 10.86 -95.80 -136.61
CA ARG A 252 11.64 -94.89 -135.76
C ARG A 252 11.05 -93.48 -135.79
N MET A 253 10.81 -92.91 -136.97
CA MET A 253 10.28 -91.56 -137.14
C MET A 253 8.89 -91.37 -136.48
N LYS A 254 7.98 -92.35 -136.60
CA LYS A 254 6.69 -92.32 -135.88
C LYS A 254 6.86 -92.29 -134.35
N SER A 255 7.88 -92.97 -133.81
CA SER A 255 8.17 -92.94 -132.36
C SER A 255 8.64 -91.57 -131.89
N GLU A 256 9.42 -90.85 -132.72
CA GLU A 256 9.96 -89.53 -132.40
C GLU A 256 8.90 -88.44 -132.55
N GLN A 257 8.05 -88.51 -133.57
CA GLN A 257 6.90 -87.61 -133.71
C GLN A 257 5.97 -87.68 -132.49
N LYS A 258 5.76 -88.89 -131.93
CA LYS A 258 4.97 -89.09 -130.70
C LYS A 258 5.67 -88.56 -129.43
N LYS A 259 7.01 -88.60 -129.36
CA LYS A 259 7.78 -87.94 -128.29
C LYS A 259 7.65 -86.41 -128.37
N ASN A 260 7.78 -85.84 -129.57
CA ASN A 260 7.69 -84.39 -129.77
C ASN A 260 6.29 -83.85 -129.44
N ALA A 261 5.22 -84.58 -129.79
CA ALA A 261 3.87 -84.26 -129.35
C ALA A 261 3.72 -84.25 -127.81
N SER A 262 4.38 -85.17 -127.10
CA SER A 262 4.41 -85.18 -125.63
C SER A 262 5.22 -84.02 -125.03
N LEU A 263 6.29 -83.59 -125.68
CA LEU A 263 7.08 -82.41 -125.27
C LEU A 263 6.28 -81.11 -125.43
N LEU A 264 5.48 -80.97 -126.49
CA LEU A 264 4.61 -79.80 -126.69
C LEU A 264 3.61 -79.60 -125.55
N VAL A 265 2.98 -80.69 -125.08
CA VAL A 265 2.06 -80.68 -123.93
C VAL A 265 2.78 -80.31 -122.63
N LYS A 266 4.03 -80.76 -122.45
CA LYS A 266 4.86 -80.36 -121.29
C LYS A 266 5.26 -78.89 -121.34
N LEU A 267 5.56 -78.35 -122.53
CA LEU A 267 5.85 -76.93 -122.72
C LEU A 267 4.67 -76.06 -122.31
N GLY A 268 3.46 -76.33 -122.82
CA GLY A 268 2.25 -75.60 -122.41
C GLY A 268 1.96 -75.72 -120.91
N GLY A 269 2.24 -76.88 -120.30
CA GLY A 269 2.16 -77.05 -118.84
C GLY A 269 3.12 -76.11 -118.08
N LEU A 270 4.39 -76.05 -118.48
CA LEU A 270 5.37 -75.13 -117.89
C LEU A 270 5.04 -73.66 -118.16
N GLU A 271 4.46 -73.35 -119.32
CA GLU A 271 4.01 -72.01 -119.70
C GLU A 271 2.85 -71.53 -118.81
N THR A 272 1.88 -72.41 -118.51
CA THR A 272 0.83 -72.11 -117.51
C THR A 272 1.36 -72.00 -116.08
N GLN A 273 2.41 -72.74 -115.70
CA GLN A 273 3.06 -72.59 -114.39
C GLN A 273 3.84 -71.28 -114.28
N LEU A 274 4.52 -70.87 -115.36
CA LEU A 274 5.21 -69.59 -115.43
C LEU A 274 4.22 -68.42 -115.29
N GLU A 275 3.07 -68.50 -115.97
CA GLU A 275 2.03 -67.48 -115.87
C GLU A 275 1.34 -67.47 -114.50
N SER A 276 1.15 -68.62 -113.83
CA SER A 276 0.69 -68.66 -112.43
C SER A 276 1.69 -67.94 -111.51
N ALA A 277 2.96 -68.32 -111.56
CA ALA A 277 4.02 -67.72 -110.75
C ALA A 277 4.19 -66.21 -111.02
N ASN A 278 4.04 -65.78 -112.28
CA ASN A 278 4.05 -64.37 -112.68
C ASN A 278 2.88 -63.58 -112.05
N ASN A 279 1.68 -64.16 -112.03
CA ASN A 279 0.52 -63.54 -111.37
C ASN A 279 0.62 -63.58 -109.83
N GLU A 280 1.21 -64.63 -109.24
CA GLU A 280 1.52 -64.70 -107.81
C GLU A 280 2.54 -63.62 -107.40
N ILE A 281 3.63 -63.45 -108.17
CA ILE A 281 4.61 -62.36 -107.97
C ILE A 281 3.92 -60.99 -108.07
N LYS A 282 3.03 -60.80 -109.05
CA LYS A 282 2.28 -59.55 -109.22
C LYS A 282 1.32 -59.27 -108.06
N MET A 283 0.69 -60.30 -107.49
CA MET A 283 -0.12 -60.18 -106.27
C MET A 283 0.75 -59.85 -105.05
N HIS A 284 1.93 -60.45 -104.93
CA HIS A 284 2.90 -60.10 -103.87
C HIS A 284 3.44 -58.69 -104.01
N GLU A 285 3.71 -58.19 -105.22
CA GLU A 285 4.14 -56.81 -105.46
C GLU A 285 3.05 -55.81 -105.04
N VAL A 286 1.78 -56.03 -105.44
CA VAL A 286 0.65 -55.20 -105.00
C VAL A 286 0.49 -55.27 -103.48
N HIS A 287 0.63 -56.45 -102.86
CA HIS A 287 0.57 -56.58 -101.41
C HIS A 287 1.70 -55.81 -100.71
N MET A 288 2.96 -55.95 -101.17
CA MET A 288 4.11 -55.19 -100.68
C MET A 288 3.91 -53.68 -100.83
N GLN A 289 3.31 -53.20 -101.92
CA GLN A 289 2.94 -51.79 -102.06
C GLN A 289 1.87 -51.37 -101.02
N THR A 290 0.85 -52.20 -100.77
CA THR A 290 -0.14 -51.88 -99.72
C THR A 290 0.45 -51.90 -98.30
N GLU A 291 1.37 -52.80 -97.98
CA GLU A 291 2.07 -52.81 -96.69
C GLU A 291 3.06 -51.64 -96.57
N ASN A 292 3.78 -51.28 -97.64
CA ASN A 292 4.63 -50.09 -97.66
C ASN A 292 3.81 -48.81 -97.41
N ILE A 293 2.58 -48.72 -97.94
CA ILE A 293 1.67 -47.60 -97.65
C ILE A 293 1.25 -47.60 -96.17
N LYS A 294 0.86 -48.76 -95.60
CA LYS A 294 0.52 -48.89 -94.17
C LYS A 294 1.70 -48.56 -93.26
N VAL A 295 2.89 -49.07 -93.56
CA VAL A 295 4.13 -48.76 -92.83
C VAL A 295 4.43 -47.25 -92.88
N SER A 296 4.27 -46.62 -94.04
CA SER A 296 4.42 -45.16 -94.19
C SER A 296 3.38 -44.38 -93.37
N GLN A 297 2.13 -44.84 -93.31
CA GLN A 297 1.07 -44.26 -92.49
C GLN A 297 1.36 -44.41 -90.99
N LEU A 298 1.81 -45.60 -90.55
CA LEU A 298 2.19 -45.86 -89.16
C LEU A 298 3.42 -45.05 -88.75
N GLN A 299 4.44 -44.95 -89.61
CA GLN A 299 5.59 -44.06 -89.39
C GLN A 299 5.16 -42.60 -89.23
N MET A 300 4.21 -42.13 -90.05
CA MET A 300 3.68 -40.77 -89.92
C MET A 300 2.85 -40.57 -88.64
N GLN A 301 2.06 -41.56 -88.22
CA GLN A 301 1.34 -41.53 -86.94
C GLN A 301 2.31 -41.52 -85.74
N ILE A 302 3.34 -42.38 -85.75
CA ILE A 302 4.40 -42.40 -84.73
C ILE A 302 5.11 -41.04 -84.67
N ALA A 303 5.50 -40.46 -85.82
CA ALA A 303 6.16 -39.16 -85.85
C ALA A 303 5.27 -38.00 -85.32
N VAL A 304 3.94 -38.08 -85.50
CA VAL A 304 2.99 -37.13 -84.91
C VAL A 304 2.84 -37.35 -83.42
N LEU A 305 2.71 -38.60 -82.96
CA LEU A 305 2.60 -38.94 -81.54
C LEU A 305 3.87 -38.55 -80.78
N GLU A 306 5.06 -38.97 -81.24
CA GLU A 306 6.35 -38.56 -80.70
C GLU A 306 6.46 -37.03 -80.58
N LYS A 307 6.00 -36.29 -81.59
CA LYS A 307 6.05 -34.82 -81.57
C LYS A 307 5.06 -34.23 -80.54
N SER A 308 3.92 -34.87 -80.31
CA SER A 308 2.97 -34.47 -79.28
C SER A 308 3.48 -34.79 -77.86
N GLU A 309 4.07 -35.97 -77.65
CA GLU A 309 4.70 -36.37 -76.40
C GLU A 309 5.91 -35.48 -76.07
N LYS A 310 6.81 -35.25 -77.03
CA LYS A 310 7.95 -34.33 -76.87
C LYS A 310 7.49 -32.91 -76.53
N ARG A 311 6.31 -32.48 -77.01
CA ARG A 311 5.72 -31.20 -76.62
C ARG A 311 5.14 -31.23 -75.21
N GLN A 312 4.34 -32.24 -74.85
CA GLN A 312 3.83 -32.40 -73.48
C GLN A 312 4.95 -32.50 -72.44
N VAL A 313 6.05 -33.18 -72.76
CA VAL A 313 7.24 -33.26 -71.91
C VAL A 313 7.90 -31.89 -71.74
N LEU A 314 7.99 -31.07 -72.80
CA LEU A 314 8.49 -29.69 -72.69
C LEU A 314 7.55 -28.79 -71.88
N ASP A 315 6.24 -28.86 -72.15
CA ASP A 315 5.21 -28.08 -71.43
C ASP A 315 5.21 -28.45 -69.92
N LEU A 316 5.39 -29.73 -69.59
CA LEU A 316 5.56 -30.23 -68.21
C LEU A 316 6.90 -29.80 -67.60
N GLN A 317 8.00 -29.83 -68.35
CA GLN A 317 9.30 -29.33 -67.87
C GLN A 317 9.26 -27.84 -67.57
N GLU A 318 8.60 -27.03 -68.41
CA GLU A 318 8.42 -25.60 -68.17
C GLU A 318 7.53 -25.34 -66.93
N CYS A 319 6.47 -26.14 -66.76
CA CYS A 319 5.62 -26.12 -65.55
C CYS A 319 6.42 -26.49 -64.29
N MET A 320 7.24 -27.54 -64.34
CA MET A 320 8.13 -27.92 -63.24
C MET A 320 9.13 -26.81 -62.91
N ILE A 321 9.77 -26.19 -63.92
CA ILE A 321 10.72 -25.08 -63.72
C ILE A 321 10.03 -23.90 -63.01
N LYS A 322 8.83 -23.50 -63.46
CA LYS A 322 8.01 -22.46 -62.80
C LYS A 322 7.70 -22.81 -61.35
N ASN A 323 7.14 -24.00 -61.10
CA ASN A 323 6.83 -24.44 -59.74
C ASN A 323 8.09 -24.49 -58.84
N THR A 324 9.27 -24.86 -59.37
CA THR A 324 10.52 -24.81 -58.59
C THR A 324 11.02 -23.40 -58.30
N ALA A 325 10.73 -22.43 -59.17
CA ALA A 325 11.05 -21.02 -58.92
C ALA A 325 10.11 -20.42 -57.87
N ASP A 326 8.80 -20.68 -57.98
CA ASP A 326 7.78 -20.23 -57.03
C ASP A 326 8.03 -20.81 -55.62
N LEU A 327 8.45 -22.08 -55.54
CA LEU A 327 8.90 -22.71 -54.29
C LEU A 327 10.16 -22.05 -53.73
N ALA A 328 11.16 -21.75 -54.56
CA ALA A 328 12.39 -21.08 -54.12
C ALA A 328 12.13 -19.62 -53.65
N GLU A 329 11.17 -18.93 -54.25
CA GLU A 329 10.70 -17.61 -53.78
C GLU A 329 10.01 -17.73 -52.42
N ARG A 330 9.07 -18.67 -52.27
CA ARG A 330 8.40 -18.97 -50.99
C ARG A 330 9.38 -19.38 -49.90
N ASP A 331 10.37 -20.20 -50.20
CA ASP A 331 11.45 -20.55 -49.27
C ASP A 331 12.31 -19.33 -48.90
N SER A 332 12.43 -18.31 -49.77
CA SER A 332 13.09 -17.04 -49.44
C SER A 332 12.22 -16.14 -48.55
N GLU A 333 10.90 -16.13 -48.78
CA GLU A 333 9.90 -15.39 -48.02
C GLU A 333 9.77 -15.95 -46.60
N ILE A 334 9.62 -17.27 -46.47
CA ILE A 334 9.63 -17.99 -45.18
C ILE A 334 10.91 -17.70 -44.40
N ARG A 335 12.09 -17.67 -45.05
CA ARG A 335 13.36 -17.35 -44.36
C ARG A 335 13.43 -15.90 -43.86
N LYS A 336 12.89 -14.92 -44.60
CA LYS A 336 12.79 -13.53 -44.14
C LYS A 336 11.87 -13.43 -42.91
N LEU A 337 10.63 -13.94 -43.03
CA LEU A 337 9.65 -13.95 -41.95
C LEU A 337 10.16 -14.71 -40.70
N THR A 338 10.96 -15.76 -40.88
CA THR A 338 11.59 -16.49 -39.77
C THR A 338 12.67 -15.65 -39.08
N ALA A 339 13.45 -14.85 -39.82
CA ALA A 339 14.43 -13.92 -39.26
C ALA A 339 13.74 -12.74 -38.55
N GLU A 340 12.75 -12.11 -39.18
CA GLU A 340 11.95 -11.03 -38.60
C GLU A 340 11.24 -11.49 -37.30
N LEU A 341 10.73 -12.73 -37.25
CA LEU A 341 10.17 -13.34 -36.05
C LEU A 341 11.22 -13.60 -34.96
N HIS A 342 12.44 -13.99 -35.33
CA HIS A 342 13.55 -14.16 -34.39
C HIS A 342 13.96 -12.82 -33.78
N ASP A 343 14.21 -11.81 -34.62
CA ASP A 343 14.60 -10.46 -34.19
C ASP A 343 13.53 -9.84 -33.29
N ALA A 344 12.25 -9.98 -33.65
CA ALA A 344 11.14 -9.57 -32.77
C ALA A 344 11.13 -10.33 -31.43
N SER A 345 11.36 -11.65 -31.46
CA SER A 345 11.43 -12.46 -30.23
C SER A 345 12.62 -12.10 -29.34
N GLU A 346 13.76 -11.72 -29.92
CA GLU A 346 14.95 -11.28 -29.18
C GLU A 346 14.74 -9.89 -28.56
N ASN A 347 14.12 -8.97 -29.32
CA ASN A 347 13.69 -7.66 -28.81
C ASN A 347 12.73 -7.82 -27.61
N PHE A 348 11.65 -8.59 -27.75
CA PHE A 348 10.71 -8.86 -26.64
C PHE A 348 11.37 -9.56 -25.45
N ALA A 349 12.35 -10.44 -25.65
CA ALA A 349 13.12 -11.04 -24.56
C ALA A 349 13.97 -9.99 -23.83
N SER A 350 14.56 -9.04 -24.56
CA SER A 350 15.34 -7.94 -23.97
C SER A 350 14.47 -6.94 -23.20
N GLU A 351 13.29 -6.58 -23.72
CA GLU A 351 12.31 -5.72 -23.04
C GLU A 351 11.77 -6.40 -21.78
N LYS A 352 11.44 -7.70 -21.87
CA LYS A 352 11.04 -8.48 -20.70
C LYS A 352 12.11 -8.48 -19.62
N ALA A 353 13.38 -8.71 -19.97
CA ALA A 353 14.48 -8.69 -19.00
C ALA A 353 14.68 -7.31 -18.35
N GLN A 354 14.48 -6.22 -19.12
CA GLN A 354 14.48 -4.86 -18.57
C GLN A 354 13.31 -4.64 -17.59
N LEU A 355 12.10 -5.09 -17.93
CA LEU A 355 10.93 -5.01 -17.04
C LEU A 355 11.11 -5.84 -15.76
N GLU A 356 11.64 -7.07 -15.86
CA GLU A 356 11.95 -7.91 -14.70
C GLU A 356 13.03 -7.25 -13.80
N SER A 357 14.02 -6.57 -14.39
CA SER A 357 15.01 -5.78 -13.66
C SER A 357 14.39 -4.56 -12.98
N HIS A 358 13.53 -3.81 -13.66
CA HIS A 358 12.82 -2.67 -13.08
C HIS A 358 11.86 -3.07 -11.95
N ILE A 359 11.12 -4.17 -12.10
CA ILE A 359 10.27 -4.74 -11.04
C ILE A 359 11.13 -5.13 -9.82
N SER A 360 12.28 -5.77 -10.04
CA SER A 360 13.21 -6.14 -8.97
C SER A 360 13.73 -4.91 -8.22
N ASN A 361 14.16 -3.86 -8.93
CA ASN A 361 14.63 -2.61 -8.31
C ASN A 361 13.51 -1.85 -7.58
N LEU A 362 12.28 -1.84 -8.13
CA LEU A 362 11.13 -1.23 -7.46
C LEU A 362 10.74 -2.01 -6.20
N SER A 363 10.86 -3.34 -6.19
CA SER A 363 10.65 -4.17 -5.00
C SER A 363 11.70 -3.93 -3.92
N GLU A 364 12.98 -3.79 -4.29
CA GLU A 364 14.07 -3.43 -3.36
C GLU A 364 13.90 -2.01 -2.81
N ARG A 365 13.45 -1.07 -3.66
CA ARG A 365 13.09 0.29 -3.24
C ARG A 365 11.85 0.33 -2.35
N LEU A 366 10.90 -0.60 -2.50
CA LEU A 366 9.74 -0.70 -1.62
C LEU A 366 10.17 -1.16 -0.23
N THR A 367 10.86 -2.30 -0.12
CA THR A 367 11.29 -2.85 1.18
C THR A 367 12.25 -1.93 1.94
N THR A 368 13.09 -1.16 1.24
CA THR A 368 13.96 -0.16 1.87
C THR A 368 13.24 1.13 2.30
N GLN A 369 12.06 1.45 1.74
CA GLN A 369 11.19 2.49 2.31
C GLN A 369 10.33 1.94 3.45
N GLU A 370 9.80 0.71 3.34
CA GLU A 370 9.02 0.04 4.38
C GLU A 370 9.82 -0.06 5.69
N ALA A 371 11.06 -0.57 5.63
CA ALA A 371 11.96 -0.63 6.79
C ALA A 371 12.30 0.77 7.37
N ARG A 372 12.27 1.81 6.53
CA ARG A 372 12.49 3.20 6.97
C ARG A 372 11.25 3.81 7.61
N THR A 373 10.05 3.43 7.17
CA THR A 373 8.81 3.80 7.87
C THR A 373 8.72 3.11 9.22
N GLU A 374 9.07 1.82 9.32
CA GLU A 374 9.18 1.12 10.61
C GLU A 374 10.20 1.79 11.55
N GLU A 375 11.36 2.24 11.03
CA GLU A 375 12.34 3.01 11.80
C GLU A 375 11.76 4.31 12.37
N TRP A 376 11.05 5.10 11.55
CA TRP A 376 10.42 6.34 12.00
C TRP A 376 9.25 6.10 12.96
N GLU A 377 8.45 5.05 12.76
CA GLU A 377 7.37 4.68 13.68
C GLU A 377 7.92 4.33 15.07
N LEU A 378 9.00 3.54 15.14
CA LEU A 378 9.70 3.23 16.41
C LEU A 378 10.33 4.48 17.06
N GLN A 379 10.85 5.43 16.28
CA GLN A 379 11.34 6.71 16.82
C GLN A 379 10.19 7.56 17.35
N CYS A 380 9.05 7.61 16.67
CA CYS A 380 7.85 8.28 17.16
C CYS A 380 7.29 7.64 18.44
N GLU A 381 7.29 6.31 18.54
CA GLU A 381 6.89 5.59 19.76
C GLU A 381 7.86 5.88 20.92
N SER A 382 9.18 5.88 20.69
CA SER A 382 10.16 6.27 21.72
C SER A 382 9.93 7.69 22.24
N LEU A 383 9.75 8.65 21.33
CA LEU A 383 9.51 10.06 21.69
C LEU A 383 8.16 10.25 22.39
N ALA A 384 7.11 9.51 22.02
CA ALA A 384 5.83 9.55 22.72
C ALA A 384 5.95 9.04 24.16
N ASN A 385 6.67 7.93 24.39
CA ASN A 385 6.95 7.40 25.73
C ASN A 385 7.81 8.38 26.57
N GLU A 386 8.79 9.06 25.97
CA GLU A 386 9.60 10.09 26.64
C GLU A 386 8.74 11.31 27.03
N ILE A 387 7.78 11.71 26.20
CA ILE A 387 6.81 12.78 26.52
C ILE A 387 5.89 12.35 27.66
N GLU A 388 5.29 11.15 27.61
CA GLU A 388 4.41 10.64 28.68
C GLU A 388 5.16 10.58 30.03
N GLN A 389 6.41 10.10 30.05
CA GLN A 389 7.24 10.09 31.25
C GLN A 389 7.58 11.50 31.75
N CYS A 390 7.81 12.47 30.84
CA CYS A 390 8.01 13.87 31.20
C CYS A 390 6.75 14.51 31.79
N GLU A 391 5.57 14.21 31.24
CA GLU A 391 4.28 14.68 31.76
C GLU A 391 3.96 14.06 33.12
N ALA A 392 4.21 12.76 33.31
CA ALA A 392 4.09 12.10 34.61
C ALA A 392 5.01 12.75 35.66
N ASN A 393 6.29 12.96 35.34
CA ASN A 393 7.26 13.62 36.22
C ASN A 393 6.86 15.07 36.55
N LYS A 394 6.33 15.82 35.57
CA LYS A 394 5.78 17.17 35.79
C LYS A 394 4.63 17.12 36.79
N ASN A 395 3.67 16.23 36.57
CA ASN A 395 2.48 16.10 37.40
C ASN A 395 2.84 15.67 38.83
N GLU A 396 3.79 14.75 39.03
CA GLU A 396 4.30 14.40 40.37
C GLU A 396 4.92 15.61 41.08
N MET A 397 5.75 16.39 40.37
CA MET A 397 6.34 17.62 40.92
C MET A 397 5.28 18.66 41.27
N GLU A 398 4.28 18.87 40.41
CA GLU A 398 3.18 19.82 40.60
C GLU A 398 2.35 19.45 41.84
N ASN A 399 1.92 18.19 41.98
CA ASN A 399 1.28 17.67 43.20
C ASN A 399 2.16 17.87 44.46
N MET A 400 3.47 17.66 44.35
CA MET A 400 4.43 17.87 45.45
C MET A 400 4.68 19.35 45.77
N HIS A 401 4.37 20.27 44.87
CA HIS A 401 4.36 21.71 45.11
C HIS A 401 3.03 22.15 45.76
N GLU A 402 1.89 21.74 45.20
CA GLU A 402 0.56 22.00 45.79
C GLU A 402 0.47 21.51 47.25
N ALA A 403 0.93 20.28 47.54
CA ALA A 403 0.93 19.73 48.89
C ALA A 403 1.81 20.53 49.88
N ARG A 404 2.88 21.18 49.42
CA ARG A 404 3.70 22.08 50.24
C ARG A 404 3.02 23.43 50.45
N GLU A 405 2.39 23.97 49.42
CA GLU A 405 1.66 25.24 49.51
C GLU A 405 0.48 25.13 50.47
N VAL A 406 -0.32 24.05 50.40
CA VAL A 406 -1.38 23.75 51.38
C VAL A 406 -0.79 23.63 52.79
N SER A 407 0.29 22.86 52.96
CA SER A 407 0.94 22.72 54.29
C SER A 407 1.50 24.05 54.84
N TRP A 408 1.87 25.00 53.99
CA TRP A 408 2.29 26.35 54.41
C TRP A 408 1.11 27.28 54.67
N GLN A 409 0.00 27.13 53.94
CA GLN A 409 -1.26 27.83 54.22
C GLN A 409 -1.82 27.40 55.59
N ASP A 410 -1.89 26.09 55.87
CA ASP A 410 -2.27 25.53 57.17
C ASP A 410 -1.39 26.07 58.32
N GLU A 411 -0.08 26.22 58.07
CA GLU A 411 0.86 26.81 59.03
C GLU A 411 0.57 28.29 59.29
N ILE A 412 0.35 29.08 58.23
CA ILE A 412 0.05 30.51 58.31
C ILE A 412 -1.31 30.75 58.99
N GLU A 413 -2.34 29.98 58.67
CA GLU A 413 -3.64 30.08 59.32
C GLU A 413 -3.55 29.74 60.82
N ARG A 414 -2.87 28.64 61.17
CA ARG A 414 -2.69 28.23 62.56
C ARG A 414 -1.91 29.28 63.37
N MET A 415 -0.85 29.84 62.80
CA MET A 415 -0.09 30.92 63.43
C MET A 415 -0.90 32.23 63.53
N THR A 416 -1.78 32.51 62.56
CA THR A 416 -2.69 33.67 62.60
C THR A 416 -3.72 33.54 63.72
N ILE A 417 -4.28 32.34 63.92
CA ILE A 417 -5.18 32.03 65.04
C ILE A 417 -4.45 32.19 66.38
N GLU A 418 -3.24 31.63 66.52
CA GLU A 418 -2.47 31.75 67.77
C GLU A 418 -2.09 33.20 68.09
N LEU A 419 -1.80 34.02 67.07
CA LEU A 419 -1.57 35.46 67.22
C LEU A 419 -2.84 36.20 67.66
N TYR A 420 -4.01 35.85 67.14
CA TYR A 420 -5.29 36.41 67.58
C TYR A 420 -5.59 36.07 69.05
N GLU A 421 -5.38 34.82 69.47
CA GLU A 421 -5.52 34.40 70.88
C GLU A 421 -4.50 35.09 71.81
N LYS A 422 -3.27 35.34 71.33
CA LYS A 422 -2.27 36.11 72.07
C LYS A 422 -2.69 37.57 72.20
N ASN A 423 -3.22 38.17 71.14
CA ASN A 423 -3.74 39.53 71.13
C ASN A 423 -4.90 39.71 72.13
N GLU A 424 -5.87 38.79 72.17
CA GLU A 424 -6.97 38.87 73.13
C GLU A 424 -6.52 38.65 74.59
N ARG A 425 -5.51 37.80 74.83
CA ARG A 425 -4.85 37.70 76.14
C ARG A 425 -4.12 38.98 76.55
N VAL A 426 -3.49 39.67 75.62
CA VAL A 426 -2.90 41.00 75.88
C VAL A 426 -3.99 42.04 76.16
N ASN A 427 -5.10 42.01 75.41
CA ASN A 427 -6.24 42.91 75.61
C ASN A 427 -6.95 42.70 76.96
N THR A 428 -7.01 41.48 77.50
CA THR A 428 -7.51 41.25 78.87
C THR A 428 -6.51 41.69 79.93
N MET A 429 -5.21 41.35 79.79
CA MET A 429 -4.17 41.81 80.72
C MET A 429 -4.05 43.35 80.77
N ASN A 430 -4.27 44.05 79.65
CA ASN A 430 -4.28 45.52 79.62
C ASN A 430 -5.48 46.09 80.42
N LYS A 431 -6.68 45.52 80.27
CA LYS A 431 -7.86 45.90 81.07
C LYS A 431 -7.65 45.65 82.57
N ASP A 432 -6.93 44.58 82.93
CA ASP A 432 -6.54 44.27 84.31
C ASP A 432 -5.50 45.26 84.86
N LEU A 433 -4.50 45.61 84.06
CA LEU A 433 -3.49 46.60 84.39
C LEU A 433 -4.09 48.00 84.61
N ASP A 434 -5.03 48.42 83.76
CA ASP A 434 -5.69 49.72 83.89
C ASP A 434 -6.64 49.78 85.11
N ARG A 435 -7.28 48.66 85.47
CA ARG A 435 -7.99 48.54 86.75
C ARG A 435 -7.02 48.70 87.94
N LEU A 436 -5.88 48.02 87.92
CA LEU A 436 -4.88 48.10 89.00
C LEU A 436 -4.25 49.49 89.13
N LYS A 437 -4.02 50.22 88.02
CA LYS A 437 -3.62 51.64 88.07
C LYS A 437 -4.65 52.48 88.82
N LEU A 438 -5.93 52.34 88.46
CA LEU A 438 -7.03 53.09 89.05
C LEU A 438 -7.28 52.73 90.53
N GLU A 439 -6.98 51.50 90.96
CA GLU A 439 -6.96 51.11 92.38
C GLU A 439 -5.76 51.71 93.12
N PHE A 440 -4.57 51.73 92.52
CA PHE A 440 -3.37 52.34 93.08
C PHE A 440 -3.49 53.87 93.24
N ASP A 441 -4.10 54.55 92.26
CA ASP A 441 -4.32 56.00 92.32
C ASP A 441 -5.34 56.39 93.41
N LYS A 442 -6.36 55.55 93.67
CA LYS A 442 -7.25 55.68 94.84
C LYS A 442 -6.47 55.55 96.15
N LEU A 443 -5.70 54.47 96.30
CA LEU A 443 -4.90 54.23 97.51
C LEU A 443 -3.84 55.31 97.75
N ARG A 444 -3.33 55.94 96.68
CA ARG A 444 -2.48 57.13 96.78
C ARG A 444 -3.24 58.34 97.30
N ALA A 445 -4.43 58.63 96.78
CA ALA A 445 -5.27 59.72 97.29
C ALA A 445 -5.67 59.52 98.76
N ASP A 446 -6.06 58.30 99.14
CA ASP A 446 -6.38 57.94 100.54
C ASP A 446 -5.17 58.12 101.46
N LYS A 447 -3.98 57.70 101.00
CA LYS A 447 -2.72 57.93 101.73
C LYS A 447 -2.42 59.41 101.91
N ASP A 448 -2.64 60.24 100.89
CA ASP A 448 -2.30 61.66 100.94
C ASP A 448 -3.30 62.48 101.80
N ASP A 449 -4.58 62.08 101.83
CA ASP A 449 -5.56 62.55 102.83
C ASP A 449 -5.17 62.14 104.27
N LEU A 450 -4.75 60.89 104.49
CA LEU A 450 -4.27 60.44 105.79
C LEU A 450 -2.97 61.16 106.22
N ASN A 451 -2.06 61.45 105.28
CA ASN A 451 -0.87 62.27 105.55
C ASN A 451 -1.26 63.71 105.92
N ALA A 452 -2.23 64.32 105.23
CA ALA A 452 -2.73 65.66 105.58
C ALA A 452 -3.31 65.69 107.00
N LYS A 453 -4.12 64.67 107.37
CA LYS A 453 -4.67 64.49 108.72
C LYS A 453 -3.58 64.27 109.79
N LEU A 454 -2.53 63.52 109.46
CA LEU A 454 -1.37 63.33 110.32
C LEU A 454 -0.65 64.67 110.54
N HIS A 455 -0.41 65.45 109.49
CA HIS A 455 0.22 66.77 109.60
C HIS A 455 -0.62 67.77 110.41
N THR A 456 -1.94 67.77 110.29
CA THR A 456 -2.80 68.63 111.14
C THR A 456 -2.74 68.20 112.61
N LEU A 457 -2.84 66.90 112.90
CA LEU A 457 -2.74 66.39 114.28
C LEU A 457 -1.34 66.62 114.88
N HIS A 458 -0.27 66.54 114.07
CA HIS A 458 1.09 66.86 114.51
C HIS A 458 1.26 68.36 114.81
N ALA A 459 0.64 69.24 114.04
CA ALA A 459 0.62 70.68 114.33
C ALA A 459 -0.17 71.00 115.61
N GLU A 460 -1.32 70.33 115.83
CA GLU A 460 -2.09 70.42 117.08
C GLU A 460 -1.30 69.91 118.29
N LEU A 461 -0.61 68.76 118.17
CA LEU A 461 0.28 68.24 119.21
C LEU A 461 1.42 69.21 119.50
N SER A 462 2.13 69.72 118.49
CA SER A 462 3.20 70.71 118.69
C SER A 462 2.70 72.02 119.33
N PHE A 463 1.44 72.41 119.08
CA PHE A 463 0.80 73.52 119.79
C PHE A 463 0.48 73.17 121.25
N ARG A 464 -0.01 71.97 121.53
CA ARG A 464 -0.24 71.49 122.91
C ARG A 464 1.05 71.31 123.69
N ASP A 465 2.12 70.80 123.09
CA ASP A 465 3.43 70.65 123.73
C ASP A 465 4.00 72.01 124.13
N LYS A 466 3.85 73.05 123.29
CA LYS A 466 4.19 74.44 123.63
C LYS A 466 3.34 74.97 124.79
N GLN A 467 2.03 74.76 124.76
CA GLN A 467 1.14 75.13 125.86
C GLN A 467 1.49 74.39 127.17
N VAL A 468 1.88 73.12 127.10
CA VAL A 468 2.35 72.34 128.26
C VAL A 468 3.65 72.95 128.80
N GLN A 469 4.63 73.23 127.94
CA GLN A 469 5.87 73.90 128.34
C GLN A 469 5.61 75.27 128.98
N GLU A 470 4.74 76.11 128.40
CA GLU A 470 4.32 77.39 128.99
C GLU A 470 3.70 77.22 130.40
N THR A 471 2.90 76.17 130.61
CA THR A 471 2.36 75.87 131.95
C THR A 471 3.40 75.28 132.90
N GLU A 472 4.37 74.51 132.41
CA GLU A 472 5.44 73.94 133.22
C GLU A 472 6.43 75.03 133.65
N ASP A 473 6.86 75.90 132.75
CA ASP A 473 7.72 77.05 133.04
C ASP A 473 7.07 77.95 134.12
N ARG A 474 5.76 78.19 134.00
CA ARG A 474 4.98 78.92 135.02
C ARG A 474 4.88 78.18 136.35
N LEU A 475 4.76 76.84 136.34
CA LEU A 475 4.77 76.03 137.55
C LEU A 475 6.16 76.03 138.22
N GLN A 476 7.25 75.96 137.44
CA GLN A 476 8.62 76.08 137.93
C GLN A 476 8.88 77.48 138.53
N GLN A 477 8.39 78.55 137.87
CA GLN A 477 8.44 79.91 138.40
C GLN A 477 7.72 80.01 139.75
N LEU A 478 6.45 79.58 139.83
CA LEU A 478 5.67 79.58 141.08
C LEU A 478 6.31 78.69 142.16
N HIS A 479 6.96 77.59 141.79
CA HIS A 479 7.71 76.75 142.72
C HIS A 479 8.91 77.49 143.30
N SER A 480 9.68 78.21 142.48
CA SER A 480 10.82 79.02 142.93
C SER A 480 10.39 80.14 143.89
N GLU A 481 9.28 80.82 143.60
CA GLU A 481 8.68 81.83 144.48
C GLU A 481 8.22 81.22 145.80
N ASN A 482 7.56 80.05 145.77
CA ASN A 482 7.17 79.32 146.97
C ASN A 482 8.38 78.87 147.80
N VAL A 483 9.50 78.50 147.18
CA VAL A 483 10.76 78.18 147.87
C VAL A 483 11.38 79.42 148.51
N GLN A 484 11.38 80.56 147.82
CA GLN A 484 11.82 81.85 148.37
C GLN A 484 10.95 82.28 149.56
N LEU A 485 9.63 82.31 149.41
CA LEU A 485 8.69 82.66 150.49
C LEU A 485 8.81 81.71 151.70
N ARG A 486 9.11 80.42 151.47
CA ARG A 486 9.45 79.48 152.56
C ARG A 486 10.77 79.82 153.25
N ALA A 487 11.80 80.24 152.52
CA ALA A 487 13.08 80.66 153.10
C ALA A 487 12.96 81.97 153.89
N GLU A 488 12.19 82.94 153.36
CA GLU A 488 11.83 84.19 154.05
C GLU A 488 11.00 83.91 155.32
N SER A 489 9.98 83.05 155.21
CA SER A 489 9.20 82.58 156.36
C SER A 489 10.06 81.86 157.41
N GLN A 490 11.00 81.00 157.01
CA GLN A 490 11.96 80.39 157.93
C GLN A 490 12.86 81.43 158.61
N ASN A 491 13.25 82.50 157.91
CA ASN A 491 14.06 83.58 158.49
C ASN A 491 13.24 84.45 159.45
N ALA A 492 11.98 84.75 159.12
CA ALA A 492 11.03 85.37 160.04
C ALA A 492 10.80 84.51 161.29
N ASN A 493 10.62 83.19 161.12
CA ASN A 493 10.49 82.23 162.22
C ASN A 493 11.71 82.28 163.15
N LYS A 494 12.94 82.21 162.62
CA LYS A 494 14.19 82.37 163.39
C LYS A 494 14.24 83.70 164.16
N VAL A 495 13.69 84.79 163.61
CA VAL A 495 13.58 86.08 164.33
C VAL A 495 12.53 85.99 165.44
N THR A 496 11.35 85.43 165.19
CA THR A 496 10.35 85.22 166.25
C THR A 496 10.80 84.24 167.32
N ASP A 497 11.64 83.25 167.02
CA ASP A 497 12.23 82.33 168.00
C ASP A 497 13.25 83.05 168.89
N LYS A 498 14.12 83.91 168.31
CA LYS A 498 15.02 84.80 169.07
C LYS A 498 14.25 85.81 169.94
N LEU A 499 13.13 86.34 169.44
CA LEU A 499 12.25 87.20 170.21
C LEU A 499 11.55 86.40 171.33
N ARG A 500 11.13 85.15 171.07
CA ARG A 500 10.53 84.27 172.08
C ARG A 500 11.52 83.94 173.19
N SER A 501 12.77 83.57 172.86
CA SER A 501 13.80 83.31 173.87
C SER A 501 14.13 84.59 174.67
N ARG A 502 14.13 85.77 174.03
CA ARG A 502 14.31 87.04 174.75
C ARG A 502 13.12 87.39 175.64
N VAL A 503 11.89 87.10 175.23
CA VAL A 503 10.69 87.22 176.07
C VAL A 503 10.74 86.22 177.23
N GLU A 504 11.30 85.03 177.04
CA GLU A 504 11.48 84.01 178.09
C GLU A 504 12.60 84.39 179.08
N GLU A 505 13.71 84.98 178.62
CA GLU A 505 14.72 85.62 179.46
C GLU A 505 14.12 86.74 180.32
N LEU A 506 13.38 87.66 179.68
CA LEU A 506 12.69 88.75 180.38
C LEU A 506 11.62 88.23 181.33
N GLY A 507 10.93 87.14 180.99
CA GLY A 507 9.99 86.46 181.88
C GLY A 507 10.67 85.84 183.10
N LYS A 508 11.84 85.21 182.93
CA LYS A 508 12.66 84.68 184.03
C LYS A 508 13.23 85.80 184.92
N GLU A 509 13.57 86.96 184.34
CA GLU A 509 13.99 88.14 185.10
C GLU A 509 12.81 88.80 185.85
N VAL A 510 11.64 88.93 185.23
CA VAL A 510 10.40 89.37 185.90
C VAL A 510 10.03 88.41 187.02
N GLU A 511 10.23 87.10 186.87
CA GLU A 511 9.97 86.13 187.93
C GLU A 511 11.04 86.16 189.03
N ARG A 512 12.32 86.42 188.72
CA ARG A 512 13.34 86.76 189.75
C ARG A 512 12.93 88.00 190.53
N GLN A 513 12.43 89.04 189.86
CA GLN A 513 11.94 90.25 190.50
C GLN A 513 10.68 89.98 191.33
N ARG A 514 9.76 89.11 190.87
CA ARG A 514 8.61 88.65 191.67
C ARG A 514 9.09 87.91 192.93
N VAL A 515 10.05 87.00 192.81
CA VAL A 515 10.63 86.27 193.94
C VAL A 515 11.30 87.24 194.92
N LEU A 516 12.14 88.17 194.46
CA LEU A 516 12.74 89.19 195.34
C LEU A 516 11.71 90.12 196.01
N VAL A 517 10.56 90.37 195.37
CA VAL A 517 9.43 91.10 195.96
C VAL A 517 8.66 90.23 196.95
N LEU A 518 8.52 88.93 196.70
CA LEU A 518 7.91 87.96 197.62
C LEU A 518 8.79 87.72 198.84
N ASP A 519 10.11 87.58 198.68
CA ASP A 519 11.08 87.46 199.77
C ASP A 519 11.07 88.73 200.62
N ARG A 520 11.14 89.93 200.03
CA ARG A 520 10.96 91.19 200.76
C ARG A 520 9.57 91.38 201.38
N ALA A 521 8.54 90.71 200.85
CA ALA A 521 7.22 90.69 201.47
C ALA A 521 7.14 89.66 202.61
N GLU A 522 7.91 88.57 202.55
CA GLU A 522 8.02 87.57 203.61
C GLU A 522 8.94 88.05 204.73
N GLU A 523 10.03 88.76 204.45
CA GLU A 523 10.82 89.53 205.42
C GLU A 523 9.93 90.53 206.17
N LYS A 524 9.03 91.23 205.46
CA LYS A 524 8.03 92.11 206.07
C LYS A 524 6.98 91.34 206.88
N ARG A 525 6.49 90.20 206.39
CA ARG A 525 5.56 89.34 207.14
C ARG A 525 6.21 88.69 208.36
N GLU A 526 7.50 88.39 208.30
CA GLU A 526 8.30 87.84 209.41
C GLU A 526 8.61 88.93 210.44
N ALA A 527 8.99 90.13 210.01
CA ALA A 527 9.09 91.29 210.89
C ALA A 527 7.74 91.57 211.58
N ILE A 528 6.61 91.43 210.86
CA ILE A 528 5.27 91.49 211.46
C ILE A 528 5.01 90.30 212.40
N ARG A 529 5.38 89.05 212.06
CA ARG A 529 5.24 87.89 212.95
C ARG A 529 6.03 88.06 214.23
N GLN A 530 7.26 88.59 214.19
CA GLN A 530 8.06 88.87 215.39
C GLN A 530 7.53 90.07 216.17
N LEU A 531 6.94 91.08 215.51
CA LEU A 531 6.20 92.14 216.19
C LEU A 531 4.95 91.57 216.91
N CYS A 532 4.21 90.68 216.26
CA CYS A 532 3.08 89.98 216.86
C CYS A 532 3.53 89.08 218.03
N PHE A 533 4.62 88.32 217.88
CA PHE A 533 5.14 87.45 218.94
C PHE A 533 5.61 88.25 220.17
N THR A 534 6.28 89.39 219.96
CA THR A 534 6.65 90.30 221.05
C THR A 534 5.42 90.99 221.67
N ILE A 535 4.41 91.35 220.87
CA ILE A 535 3.12 91.85 221.38
C ILE A 535 2.42 90.78 222.23
N GLU A 536 2.33 89.51 221.77
CA GLU A 536 1.70 88.42 222.50
C GLU A 536 2.47 88.07 223.78
N HIS A 537 3.81 88.09 223.77
CA HIS A 537 4.63 87.98 224.97
C HIS A 537 4.33 89.11 225.98
N TYR A 538 4.22 90.36 225.53
CA TYR A 538 3.77 91.47 226.38
C TYR A 538 2.29 91.36 226.79
N ARG A 539 1.47 90.61 226.06
CA ARG A 539 0.06 90.36 226.36
C ARG A 539 -0.09 89.32 227.47
N ASN A 540 0.54 88.16 227.33
CA ASN A 540 0.62 87.11 228.34
C ASN A 540 1.14 87.70 229.67
N LEU A 541 2.25 88.44 229.62
CA LEU A 541 2.82 89.11 230.78
C LEU A 541 1.85 90.13 231.44
N ASN A 542 0.97 90.78 230.68
CA ASN A 542 -0.08 91.67 231.22
C ASN A 542 -1.34 90.93 231.69
N GLU A 543 -1.68 89.79 231.09
CA GLU A 543 -2.84 88.98 231.47
C GLU A 543 -2.53 88.16 232.74
N GLU A 544 -1.30 87.71 232.93
CA GLU A 544 -0.81 87.07 234.17
C GLU A 544 -0.77 88.07 235.34
N LEU A 545 -0.30 89.30 235.09
CA LEU A 545 -0.39 90.41 236.05
C LEU A 545 -1.84 90.82 236.38
N ARG A 546 -2.83 90.45 235.55
CA ARG A 546 -4.26 90.77 235.76
C ARG A 546 -5.08 89.64 236.37
N GLY A 547 -5.01 88.44 235.81
CA GLY A 547 -5.84 87.30 236.20
C GLY A 547 -5.56 86.87 237.64
N ALA A 548 -4.31 87.01 238.05
CA ALA A 548 -3.84 86.48 239.31
C ALA A 548 -3.81 87.50 240.45
N PHE A 549 -4.07 88.81 240.32
CA PHE A 549 -3.80 89.71 241.48
C PHE A 549 -4.64 89.38 242.74
N LYS A 550 -5.78 88.70 242.57
CA LYS A 550 -6.29 87.75 243.59
C LYS A 550 -5.42 86.48 243.57
N ARG A 551 -4.29 86.49 244.31
CA ARG A 551 -3.22 85.45 244.41
C ARG A 551 -2.06 85.60 243.34
N PRO A 552 -1.26 86.68 243.42
CA PRO A 552 -0.53 87.30 242.30
C PRO A 552 0.61 86.46 241.72
N ALA A 553 0.46 86.03 240.46
CA ALA A 553 1.34 85.02 239.86
C ALA A 553 1.20 84.95 238.32
N VAL A 554 2.35 84.88 237.61
CA VAL A 554 2.78 83.68 236.83
C VAL A 554 1.91 83.23 235.65
N MET A 555 2.44 82.85 234.47
CA MET A 555 3.79 82.93 233.89
C MET A 555 3.73 82.44 232.43
N VAL A 556 4.52 83.07 231.55
CA VAL A 556 5.41 82.43 230.54
C VAL A 556 4.74 81.61 229.43
N SER A 557 4.99 82.02 228.19
CA SER A 557 5.92 81.28 227.32
C SER A 557 6.57 82.15 226.25
#